data_AF-A0A970NEL6-F1
#
_entry.id   AF-A0A970NEL6-F1
#
_cell.length_a   1.000
_cell.length_b   1.000
_cell.length_c   1.000
_cell.angle_alpha   90.00
_cell.angle_beta   90.00
_cell.angle_gamma   90.00
#
_symmetry.space_group_name_H-M   'P 1'
#
loop_
_entity.id
_entity.type
_entity.pdbx_description
1 polymer ?
#
loop_
_entity_poly.entity_id
_entity_poly.type
_entity_poly.pdbx_seq_one_letter_code
_entity_poly.pdbx_strand_id
1 'polypeptide(L)' 'RCDEIKLADTINQLVMWDDKQCKLSPGTRIEAIIINVLSARKPLYKIESYYEQQDPEVL' A
#
# COMPACT_ATOMS: atom_id res chain seq x y z
N ARG A 1 11.51 -12.11 -1.98
CA ARG A 1 11.37 -10.66 -2.26
C ARG A 1 10.05 -10.51 -3.07
N CYS A 2 9.17 -9.53 -2.82
CA CYS A 2 7.79 -9.55 -3.36
C CYS A 2 7.70 -9.51 -4.91
N ASP A 3 8.77 -9.03 -5.54
CA ASP A 3 9.07 -9.10 -6.97
C ASP A 3 9.21 -10.54 -7.51
N GLU A 4 9.67 -11.50 -6.71
CA GLU A 4 9.84 -12.90 -7.12
C GLU A 4 8.50 -13.60 -7.38
N ILE A 5 7.45 -13.19 -6.68
CA ILE A 5 6.09 -13.74 -6.81
C ILE A 5 5.22 -12.93 -7.78
N LYS A 6 5.75 -11.84 -8.37
CA LYS A 6 5.03 -10.95 -9.30
C LYS A 6 3.66 -10.52 -8.78
N LEU A 7 3.59 -10.19 -7.49
CA LEU A 7 2.33 -9.89 -6.81
C LEU A 7 1.64 -8.66 -7.42
N ALA A 8 2.38 -7.56 -7.61
CA ALA A 8 1.85 -6.34 -8.19
C ALA A 8 1.34 -6.55 -9.62
N ASP A 9 2.09 -7.27 -10.45
CA ASP A 9 1.70 -7.55 -11.84
C ASP A 9 0.43 -8.39 -11.91
N THR A 10 0.33 -9.41 -11.05
CA THR A 10 -0.85 -10.28 -10.96
C THR A 10 -2.09 -9.45 -10.60
N ILE A 11 -1.99 -8.59 -9.59
CA ILE A 11 -3.09 -7.72 -9.18
C ILE A 11 -3.47 -6.75 -10.31
N ASN A 12 -2.49 -6.14 -10.97
CA ASN A 12 -2.72 -5.21 -12.07
C ASN A 12 -3.46 -5.85 -13.25
N GLN A 13 -3.35 -7.17 -13.45
CA GLN A 13 -4.09 -7.93 -14.47
C GLN A 13 -5.49 -8.34 -14.04
N LEU A 14 -5.75 -8.42 -12.73
CA LEU A 14 -7.03 -8.86 -12.16
C LEU A 14 -8.06 -7.73 -12.02
N VAL A 15 -7.62 -6.47 -12.03
CA VAL A 15 -8.50 -5.32 -11.88
C VAL A 15 -8.46 -4.44 -13.11
N MET A 16 -9.60 -3.87 -13.47
CA MET A 16 -9.66 -2.79 -14.45
C MET A 16 -9.24 -1.49 -13.75
N TRP A 17 -8.25 -0.80 -14.31
CA TRP A 17 -7.79 0.49 -13.81
C TRP A 17 -7.29 1.34 -14.97
N ASP A 18 -7.33 2.66 -14.80
CA ASP A 18 -6.82 3.62 -15.77
C ASP A 18 -5.38 4.00 -15.39
N ASP A 19 -4.43 3.63 -16.24
CA ASP A 19 -3.01 3.86 -16.06
C ASP A 19 -2.62 5.35 -16.14
N LYS A 20 -3.46 6.18 -16.78
CA LYS A 20 -3.25 7.63 -16.89
C LYS A 20 -3.80 8.39 -15.69
N GLN A 21 -4.82 7.85 -15.03
CA GLN A 21 -5.42 8.47 -13.84
C GLN A 21 -4.80 7.99 -12.53
N CYS A 22 -4.08 6.86 -12.52
CA CYS A 22 -3.47 6.32 -11.33
C CYS A 22 -1.99 6.73 -11.19
N LYS A 23 -1.67 7.50 -10.13
CA LYS A 23 -0.25 7.82 -9.78
C LYS A 23 0.58 6.59 -9.42
N LEU A 24 -0.06 5.53 -8.95
CA LEU A 24 0.54 4.24 -8.61
C LEU A 24 -0.43 3.13 -9.03
N SER A 25 0.11 2.03 -9.54
CA SER A 25 -0.72 0.88 -9.91
C SER A 25 -1.45 0.29 -8.69
N PRO A 26 -2.64 -0.30 -8.87
CA PRO A 26 -3.34 -1.03 -7.82
C PRO A 26 -2.47 -2.09 -7.14
N GLY A 27 -1.69 -2.84 -7.92
CA GLY A 27 -0.75 -3.84 -7.45
C GLY A 27 0.31 -3.24 -6.52
N THR A 28 0.92 -2.12 -6.90
CA THR A 28 1.90 -1.42 -6.05
C THR A 28 1.29 -0.93 -4.74
N ARG A 29 0.05 -0.42 -4.75
CA ARG A 29 -0.63 -0.01 -3.51
C ARG A 29 -0.89 -1.18 -2.57
N ILE A 30 -1.40 -2.29 -3.11
CA ILE A 30 -1.72 -3.47 -2.31
C ILE A 30 -0.45 -4.13 -1.77
N GLU A 31 0.60 -4.21 -2.56
CA GLU A 31 1.92 -4.68 -2.13
C GLU A 31 2.45 -3.85 -0.95
N ALA A 32 2.37 -2.51 -1.02
CA ALA A 32 2.77 -1.64 0.08
C ALA A 32 1.95 -1.88 1.35
N ILE A 33 0.63 -2.10 1.22
CA ILE A 33 -0.24 -2.46 2.37
C ILE A 33 0.21 -3.78 3.00
N ILE A 34 0.47 -4.80 2.19
CA ILE A 34 0.89 -6.12 2.67
C ILE A 34 2.24 -6.02 3.38
N ILE A 35 3.22 -5.36 2.77
CA ILE A 35 4.55 -5.14 3.37
C ILE A 35 4.41 -4.40 4.69
N ASN A 36 3.58 -3.36 4.77
CA ASN A 36 3.38 -2.60 6.00
C ASN A 36 2.72 -3.44 7.10
N VAL A 37 1.73 -4.25 6.76
CA VAL A 37 1.08 -5.19 7.70
C VAL A 37 2.09 -6.21 8.22
N LEU A 38 2.92 -6.78 7.34
CA LEU A 38 3.90 -7.81 7.72
C LEU A 38 5.10 -7.25 8.48
N SER A 39 5.55 -6.04 8.15
CA SER A 39 6.78 -5.44 8.71
C SER A 39 6.52 -4.62 9.96
N ALA A 40 5.39 -3.91 10.04
CA ALA A 40 5.08 -2.98 11.12
C ALA A 40 3.89 -3.41 11.99
N ARG A 41 3.25 -4.57 11.70
CA ARG A 41 2.00 -5.06 12.31
C ARG A 41 0.84 -4.06 12.31
N LYS A 42 0.90 -3.00 11.49
CA LYS A 42 -0.12 -1.94 11.43
C LYS A 42 -0.70 -1.86 10.02
N PRO A 43 -2.02 -1.86 9.86
CA PRO A 43 -2.63 -1.68 8.54
C PRO A 43 -2.59 -0.21 8.08
N LEU A 44 -2.13 0.05 6.84
CA LEU A 44 -2.09 1.41 6.26
C LEU A 44 -3.46 2.07 6.11
N TYR A 45 -4.55 1.31 6.02
CA TYR A 45 -5.90 1.91 5.98
C TYR A 45 -6.31 2.56 7.31
N LYS A 46 -5.57 2.31 8.40
CA LYS A 46 -5.73 3.00 9.68
C LYS A 46 -4.67 4.08 9.90
N ILE A 47 -3.90 4.44 8.86
CA ILE A 47 -2.79 5.37 9.03
C ILE A 47 -3.31 6.78 9.37
N GLU A 48 -4.48 7.17 8.85
CA GLU A 48 -5.14 8.45 9.20
C GLU A 48 -5.49 8.47 10.69
N SER A 49 -6.17 7.44 11.20
CA SER A 49 -6.48 7.30 12.62
C SER A 49 -5.23 7.12 13.51
N TYR A 50 -4.12 6.66 12.93
CA TYR A 50 -2.85 6.53 13.63
C TYR A 50 -2.16 7.89 13.78
N TYR A 51 -2.14 8.70 12.72
CA TYR A 51 -1.59 10.06 12.77
C TYR A 51 -2.45 11.01 13.61
N GLU A 52 -3.76 10.80 13.70
CA GLU A 52 -4.63 11.54 14.64
C GLU A 52 -4.26 11.33 16.12
N GLN A 53 -3.62 10.21 16.46
CA GLN A 53 -3.21 9.89 17.83
C GLN A 53 -1.74 10.23 18.12
N GLN A 54 -1.00 10.72 17.13
CA GLN A 54 0.37 11.17 17.32
C GLN A 54 0.38 12.70 17.37
N ASP A 55 0.77 13.25 18.53
CA ASP A 55 1.00 14.69 18.70
C ASP A 55 2.00 15.18 17.63
N PRO A 56 1.71 16.26 16.87
CA PRO A 56 2.58 16.73 15.80
C PRO A 56 3.90 17.36 16.27
N GLU A 57 4.26 17.29 17.55
CA GLU A 57 5.42 18.00 18.11
C GLU A 57 6.80 17.39 17.79
N VAL A 58 6.91 16.29 17.02
CA VAL A 58 8.23 15.78 16.62
C VAL A 58 8.23 15.34 15.15
N LEU A 59 8.46 16.30 14.26
CA LEU A 59 9.01 16.11 12.91
C LEU A 59 10.20 17.05 12.70
#